data_AF-A0AA88HY82-F1
#
_entry.id   AF-A0AA88HY82-F1
#
_cell.length_a   1.000
_cell.length_b   1.000
_cell.length_c   1.000
_cell.angle_alpha   90.00
_cell.angle_beta   90.00
_cell.angle_gamma   90.00
#
_symmetry.space_group_name_H-M   'P 1'
#
loop_
_entity.id
_entity.type
_entity.pdbx_description
1 polymer ?
#
loop_
_entity_poly.entity_id
_entity_poly.type
_entity_poly.pdbx_seq_one_letter_code
_entity_poly.pdbx_strand_id
1 'polypeptide(L)'
;MPHYDEVQTPLDLFRMFITEDIFSNIVDQTNLNAMRKKNLALKLSLEELRRFLGVQMLMSILRIPAIRIYWENGIRYSPVADTMSRDRFISLRSFFHICDDTLMIPKGQVGHDKLFKIRRLYDAFRENLKKIDPEEIQSIDEQMIPFKGRIGF
;
A
#
# COMPACT_ATOMS: atom_id res chain seq x y z
N MET A 1 -21.49 -4.12 3.10
CA MET A 1 -20.90 -3.49 1.90
C MET A 1 -22.04 -3.26 0.93
N PRO A 2 -21.99 -2.21 0.10
CA PRO A 2 -22.94 -2.10 -1.01
C PRO A 2 -22.93 -3.40 -1.83
N HIS A 3 -24.10 -3.82 -2.31
CA HIS A 3 -24.18 -4.95 -3.24
C HIS A 3 -23.32 -4.62 -4.47
N TYR A 4 -22.69 -5.60 -5.10
CA TYR A 4 -21.82 -5.35 -6.27
C TYR A 4 -22.52 -4.51 -7.34
N ASP A 5 -23.83 -4.67 -7.47
CA ASP A 5 -24.69 -3.96 -8.44
C ASP A 5 -24.84 -2.45 -8.17
N GLU A 6 -24.43 -1.97 -7.00
CA GLU A 6 -24.44 -0.54 -6.65
C GLU A 6 -23.11 0.16 -6.99
N VAL A 7 -22.08 -0.59 -7.40
CA VAL A 7 -20.76 -0.05 -7.78
C VAL A 7 -20.86 0.69 -9.11
N GLN A 8 -20.65 2.01 -9.07
CA GLN A 8 -20.75 2.86 -10.27
C GLN A 8 -19.40 3.08 -10.97
N THR A 9 -18.30 3.03 -10.21
CA THR A 9 -16.95 3.30 -10.74
C THR A 9 -15.90 2.32 -10.24
N PRO A 10 -14.76 2.16 -10.97
CA PRO A 10 -13.62 1.39 -10.48
C PRO A 10 -13.06 1.88 -9.13
N LEU A 11 -13.23 3.17 -8.83
CA LEU A 11 -12.82 3.74 -7.55
C LEU A 11 -13.72 3.27 -6.40
N ASP A 12 -15.03 3.14 -6.65
CA ASP A 12 -15.97 2.62 -5.65
C ASP A 12 -15.65 1.18 -5.32
N LEU A 13 -15.37 0.36 -6.34
CA LEU A 13 -14.91 -1.03 -6.16
C LEU A 13 -13.64 -1.10 -5.31
N PHE A 14 -12.63 -0.26 -5.63
CA PHE A 14 -11.39 -0.22 -4.87
C PHE A 14 -11.64 0.14 -3.39
N ARG A 15 -12.52 1.11 -3.12
CA ARG A 15 -12.86 1.58 -1.78
C ARG A 15 -13.64 0.56 -0.95
N MET A 16 -14.27 -0.43 -1.56
CA MET A 16 -14.83 -1.56 -0.82
C MET A 16 -13.71 -2.30 -0.09
N PHE A 17 -12.58 -2.55 -0.74
CA PHE A 17 -11.50 -3.34 -0.14
C PHE A 17 -10.53 -2.51 0.70
N ILE A 18 -10.21 -1.30 0.24
CA ILE A 18 -9.29 -0.39 0.90
C ILE A 18 -10.08 0.78 1.48
N THR A 19 -10.51 0.61 2.73
CA THR A 19 -11.38 1.56 3.43
C THR A 19 -10.62 2.80 3.91
N GLU A 20 -11.35 3.84 4.29
CA GLU A 20 -10.79 5.07 4.86
C GLU A 20 -9.99 4.83 6.14
N ASP A 21 -10.36 3.83 6.95
CA ASP A 21 -9.62 3.44 8.14
C ASP A 21 -8.24 2.86 7.80
N ILE A 22 -8.15 2.09 6.71
CA ILE A 22 -6.89 1.56 6.21
C ILE A 22 -5.99 2.72 5.76
N PHE A 23 -6.54 3.66 4.99
CA PHE A 23 -5.81 4.86 4.57
C PHE A 23 -5.32 5.68 5.77
N SER A 24 -6.19 5.94 6.73
CA SER A 24 -5.88 6.74 7.93
C SER A 24 -4.76 6.08 8.75
N ASN A 25 -4.84 4.77 8.95
CA ASN A 25 -3.75 4.02 9.59
C ASN A 25 -2.42 4.15 8.85
N ILE A 26 -2.41 4.04 7.52
CA ILE A 26 -1.17 4.16 6.73
C ILE A 26 -0.59 5.57 6.88
N VAL A 27 -1.43 6.62 6.87
CA VAL A 27 -0.98 8.00 7.10
C VAL A 27 -0.29 8.12 8.45
N ASP A 28 -0.94 7.66 9.52
CA ASP A 28 -0.43 7.76 10.89
C ASP A 28 0.89 7.00 11.03
N GLN A 29 0.93 5.73 10.62
CA GLN A 29 2.11 4.89 10.77
C GLN A 29 3.27 5.37 9.89
N THR A 30 3.00 5.90 8.70
CA THR A 30 4.03 6.45 7.82
C THR A 30 4.64 7.73 8.39
N ASN A 31 3.81 8.65 8.94
CA ASN A 31 4.30 9.85 9.63
C ASN A 31 5.10 9.49 10.89
N LEU A 32 4.61 8.56 11.71
CA LEU A 32 5.31 8.08 12.90
C LEU A 32 6.65 7.43 12.57
N ASN A 33 6.72 6.60 11.52
CA ASN A 33 7.95 5.98 11.08
C ASN A 33 9.00 7.00 10.62
N ALA A 34 8.60 8.08 9.94
CA ALA A 34 9.50 9.17 9.55
C ALA A 34 10.05 9.93 10.77
N MET A 35 9.18 10.24 11.74
CA MET A 35 9.58 10.85 13.02
C MET A 35 10.57 9.95 13.77
N ARG A 36 10.27 8.66 13.92
CA ARG A 36 11.14 7.72 14.65
C ARG A 36 12.49 7.50 13.99
N LYS A 37 12.54 7.34 12.66
CA LYS A 37 13.80 7.01 11.96
C LYS A 37 14.70 8.20 11.70
N LYS A 38 14.13 9.40 11.52
CA LYS A 38 14.87 10.57 11.02
C LYS A 38 14.53 11.87 11.75
N ASN A 39 13.71 11.83 12.81
CA ASN A 39 13.19 13.01 13.48
C ASN A 39 12.56 14.02 12.49
N LEU A 40 11.90 13.48 11.46
CA LEU A 40 11.36 14.23 10.34
C LEU A 40 9.85 14.30 10.39
N ALA A 41 9.30 15.50 10.48
CA ALA A 41 7.88 15.75 10.27
C ALA A 41 7.54 15.60 8.79
N LEU A 42 7.18 14.37 8.38
CA LEU A 42 6.88 14.05 6.97
C LEU A 42 5.65 14.79 6.44
N LYS A 43 4.70 15.11 7.33
CA LYS A 43 3.44 15.82 7.04
C LYS A 43 2.65 15.19 5.90
N LEU A 44 2.63 13.86 5.83
CA LEU A 44 1.80 13.13 4.88
C LEU A 44 0.33 13.34 5.24
N SER A 45 -0.49 13.73 4.26
CA SER A 45 -1.94 13.82 4.39
C SER A 45 -2.65 12.63 3.74
N LEU A 46 -3.93 12.44 4.06
CA LEU A 46 -4.78 11.41 3.45
C LEU A 46 -4.88 11.57 1.92
N GLU A 47 -5.08 12.80 1.45
CA GLU A 47 -5.16 13.13 0.03
C GLU A 47 -3.83 12.84 -0.70
N GLU A 48 -2.71 13.19 -0.07
CA GLU A 48 -1.39 12.92 -0.63
C GLU A 48 -1.09 11.42 -0.68
N LEU A 49 -1.51 10.66 0.34
CA LEU A 49 -1.38 9.20 0.32
C LEU A 49 -2.18 8.59 -0.84
N ARG A 50 -3.40 9.05 -1.10
CA ARG A 50 -4.21 8.59 -2.25
C ARG A 50 -3.50 8.88 -3.58
N ARG A 51 -2.92 10.08 -3.74
CA ARG A 51 -2.09 10.42 -4.91
C ARG A 51 -0.88 9.50 -5.04
N PHE A 52 -0.16 9.26 -3.95
CA PHE A 52 1.00 8.37 -3.91
C PHE A 52 0.63 6.94 -4.35
N LEU A 53 -0.45 6.36 -3.81
CA LEU A 53 -0.90 5.03 -4.20
C LEU A 53 -1.39 4.99 -5.66
N GLY A 54 -2.10 6.03 -6.12
CA GLY A 54 -2.50 6.14 -7.52
C GLY A 54 -1.29 6.16 -8.48
N VAL A 55 -0.25 6.92 -8.14
CA VAL A 55 1.03 6.92 -8.87
C VAL A 55 1.67 5.54 -8.83
N GLN A 56 1.73 4.89 -7.66
CA GLN A 56 2.30 3.55 -7.50
C GLN A 56 1.57 2.49 -8.36
N MET A 57 0.24 2.55 -8.42
CA MET A 57 -0.58 1.67 -9.27
C MET A 57 -0.31 1.93 -10.75
N LEU A 58 -0.29 3.19 -11.18
CA LEU A 58 -0.03 3.55 -12.57
C LEU A 58 1.36 3.13 -13.05
N MET A 59 2.38 3.30 -12.20
CA MET A 59 3.73 2.80 -12.48
C MET A 59 3.79 1.27 -12.61
N SER A 60 2.96 0.53 -11.86
CA SER A 60 2.91 -0.93 -11.93
C SER A 60 2.35 -1.46 -13.25
N ILE A 61 1.51 -0.64 -13.91
CA ILE A 61 0.95 -0.92 -15.24
C ILE A 61 1.98 -0.58 -16.32
N LEU A 62 2.59 0.60 -16.25
CA LEU A 62 3.54 1.09 -17.27
C LEU A 62 4.89 0.38 -17.23
N ARG A 63 5.36 -0.02 -16.05
CA ARG A 63 6.59 -0.80 -15.84
C ARG A 63 7.84 -0.20 -16.48
N ILE A 64 7.98 1.13 -16.48
CA ILE A 64 9.22 1.79 -16.93
C ILE A 64 10.40 1.31 -16.05
N PRO A 65 11.56 0.95 -16.64
CA PRO A 65 12.63 0.25 -15.93
C PRO A 65 13.21 0.95 -14.69
N ALA A 66 13.14 2.28 -14.63
CA ALA A 66 13.62 3.04 -13.49
C ALA A 66 12.61 4.12 -13.07
N ILE A 67 12.35 4.20 -11.77
CA ILE A 67 11.39 5.14 -11.16
C ILE A 67 11.72 6.59 -11.54
N ARG A 68 13.00 6.96 -11.64
CA ARG A 68 13.39 8.35 -11.94
C ARG A 68 12.98 8.81 -13.33
N ILE A 69 12.92 7.88 -14.30
CA ILE A 69 12.63 8.16 -15.71
C ILE A 69 11.24 8.79 -15.88
N TYR A 70 10.27 8.48 -15.01
CA TYR A 70 8.93 9.07 -15.07
C TYR A 70 8.94 10.61 -15.00
N TRP A 71 9.99 11.21 -14.44
CA TRP A 71 10.16 12.67 -14.31
C TRP A 71 11.22 13.26 -15.25
N GLU A 72 11.94 12.44 -16.03
CA GLU A 72 13.04 12.89 -16.89
C GLU A 72 12.52 13.43 -18.23
N ASN A 73 13.20 14.45 -18.78
CA ASN A 73 12.81 15.04 -20.06
C ASN A 73 12.91 14.00 -21.20
N GLY A 74 11.97 14.04 -22.15
CA GLY A 74 11.89 13.12 -23.29
C GLY A 74 11.09 11.83 -23.03
N ILE A 75 11.08 11.34 -21.78
CA ILE A 75 10.29 10.14 -21.36
C ILE A 75 9.36 10.50 -20.18
N ARG A 76 9.20 11.80 -19.90
CA ARG A 76 8.32 12.32 -18.84
C ARG A 76 6.92 11.79 -19.06
N TYR A 77 6.35 11.20 -18.03
CA TYR A 77 4.97 10.77 -18.05
C TYR A 77 4.12 11.69 -17.18
N SER A 78 3.43 12.64 -17.81
CA SER A 78 2.66 13.71 -17.16
C SER A 78 1.74 13.23 -16.04
N PRO A 79 0.93 12.16 -16.18
CA PRO A 79 0.05 11.71 -15.09
C PRO A 79 0.79 11.34 -13.80
N VAL A 80 2.05 10.92 -13.89
CA VAL A 80 2.91 10.69 -12.71
C VAL A 80 3.60 11.98 -12.30
N ALA A 81 4.26 12.64 -13.26
CA ALA A 81 5.18 13.73 -12.99
C ALA A 81 4.51 15.02 -12.52
N ASP A 82 3.24 15.23 -12.91
CA ASP A 82 2.43 16.39 -12.55
C ASP A 82 1.65 16.14 -11.25
N THR A 83 1.43 14.87 -10.87
CA THR A 83 0.71 14.49 -9.63
C THR A 83 1.57 14.65 -8.38
N MET A 84 2.87 14.34 -8.46
CA MET A 84 3.79 14.40 -7.33
C MET A 84 5.22 14.60 -7.83
N SER A 85 6.05 15.36 -7.11
CA SER A 85 7.46 15.50 -7.44
C SER A 85 8.22 14.19 -7.19
N ARG A 86 9.26 13.93 -7.99
CA ARG A 86 10.12 12.75 -7.86
C ARG A 86 10.65 12.57 -6.44
N ASP A 87 11.17 13.65 -5.87
CA ASP A 87 11.83 13.59 -4.55
C ASP A 87 10.80 13.37 -3.44
N ARG A 88 9.58 13.92 -3.58
CA ARG A 88 8.49 13.61 -2.65
C ARG A 88 8.07 12.15 -2.74
N PHE A 89 7.89 11.61 -3.96
CA PHE A 89 7.55 10.20 -4.16
C PHE A 89 8.61 9.26 -3.56
N ILE A 90 9.90 9.53 -3.80
CA ILE A 90 11.00 8.76 -3.22
C ILE A 90 11.01 8.85 -1.68
N SER A 91 10.75 10.04 -1.13
CA SER A 91 10.66 10.25 0.32
C SER A 91 9.52 9.44 0.93
N LEU A 92 8.30 9.57 0.39
CA LEU A 92 7.14 8.80 0.85
C LEU A 92 7.38 7.29 0.75
N ARG A 93 7.92 6.82 -0.37
CA ARG A 93 8.27 5.40 -0.57
C ARG A 93 9.28 4.90 0.47
N SER A 94 10.20 5.74 0.94
CA SER A 94 11.23 5.37 1.92
C SER A 94 10.69 5.28 3.35
N PHE A 95 9.61 6.02 3.65
CA PHE A 95 8.98 6.04 4.98
C PHE A 95 7.65 5.30 5.05
N PHE A 96 7.12 4.81 3.92
CA PHE A 96 5.86 4.07 3.86
C PHE A 96 5.82 2.95 4.90
N HIS A 97 4.79 2.97 5.75
CA HIS A 97 4.66 2.07 6.88
C HIS A 97 3.19 1.82 7.21
N ILE A 98 2.88 0.62 7.71
CA ILE A 98 1.49 0.15 7.94
C ILE A 98 1.25 -0.24 9.41
N CYS A 99 2.28 -0.60 10.15
CA CYS A 99 2.18 -1.11 11.52
C CYS A 99 2.87 -0.19 12.53
N ASP A 100 2.62 -0.39 13.81
CA ASP A 100 3.49 0.15 14.86
C ASP A 100 4.59 -0.88 15.19
N ASP A 101 5.82 -0.65 14.70
CA ASP A 101 6.98 -1.51 14.95
C ASP A 101 7.26 -1.76 16.46
N THR A 102 6.77 -0.90 17.37
CA THR A 102 6.96 -1.07 18.84
C THR A 102 6.17 -2.24 19.43
N LEU A 103 5.13 -2.68 18.72
CA LEU A 103 4.29 -3.80 19.12
C LEU A 103 4.79 -5.14 18.55
N MET A 104 5.87 -5.13 17.76
CA MET A 104 6.40 -6.33 17.14
C MET A 104 7.17 -7.18 18.17
N ILE A 105 6.67 -8.38 18.44
CA ILE A 105 7.37 -9.37 19.27
C ILE A 105 8.69 -9.78 18.59
N PRO A 106 9.84 -9.80 19.29
CA PRO A 106 11.13 -10.19 18.71
C PRO A 106 11.15 -11.62 18.14
N LYS A 107 11.96 -11.82 17.09
CA LYS A 107 12.14 -13.14 16.48
C LYS A 107 12.66 -14.15 17.50
N GLY A 108 12.05 -15.35 17.52
CA GLY A 108 12.41 -16.43 18.44
C GLY A 108 11.63 -16.42 19.75
N GLN A 109 10.79 -15.41 20.00
CA GLN A 109 9.86 -15.39 21.12
C GLN A 109 8.48 -15.93 20.72
N VAL A 110 7.76 -16.49 21.71
CA VAL A 110 6.39 -16.97 21.53
C VAL A 110 5.50 -15.81 21.08
N GLY A 111 4.70 -16.03 20.03
CA GLY A 111 3.82 -15.00 19.47
C GLY A 111 4.46 -14.12 18.39
N HIS A 112 5.72 -14.34 18.00
CA HIS A 112 6.33 -13.61 16.88
C HIS A 112 5.57 -13.87 15.57
N ASP A 113 4.92 -12.84 15.04
CA ASP A 113 4.25 -12.87 13.74
C ASP A 113 5.19 -12.42 12.62
N LYS A 114 5.56 -13.35 11.73
CA LYS A 114 6.42 -13.05 10.56
C LYS A 114 5.79 -12.03 9.60
N LEU A 115 4.45 -11.92 9.58
CA LEU A 115 3.72 -10.97 8.74
C LEU A 115 3.32 -9.70 9.50
N PHE A 116 3.81 -9.49 10.73
CA PHE A 116 3.39 -8.38 11.61
C PHE A 116 3.31 -7.03 10.88
N LYS A 117 4.30 -6.75 10.02
CA LYS A 117 4.41 -5.47 9.30
C LYS A 117 3.26 -5.18 8.33
N ILE A 118 2.58 -6.20 7.86
CA ILE A 118 1.43 -6.08 6.96
C ILE A 118 0.15 -6.66 7.58
N ARG A 119 0.22 -7.28 8.76
CA ARG A 119 -0.87 -8.03 9.39
C ARG A 119 -2.17 -7.23 9.45
N ARG A 120 -2.09 -5.99 9.93
CA ARG A 120 -3.26 -5.10 10.03
C ARG A 120 -3.94 -4.86 8.68
N LEU A 121 -3.15 -4.63 7.63
CA LEU A 121 -3.70 -4.45 6.27
C LEU A 121 -4.27 -5.77 5.74
N TYR A 122 -3.54 -6.87 5.92
CA TYR A 122 -3.96 -8.19 5.47
C TYR A 122 -5.28 -8.62 6.10
N ASP A 123 -5.42 -8.49 7.42
CA ASP A 123 -6.64 -8.88 8.13
C ASP A 123 -7.82 -7.99 7.70
N ALA A 124 -7.63 -6.67 7.63
CA ALA A 124 -8.68 -5.75 7.19
C ALA A 124 -9.13 -6.04 5.75
N PHE A 125 -8.18 -6.29 4.84
CA PHE A 125 -8.47 -6.64 3.46
C PHE A 125 -9.20 -8.00 3.35
N ARG A 126 -8.76 -8.99 4.13
CA ARG A 126 -9.39 -10.32 4.19
C ARG A 126 -10.82 -10.24 4.73
N GLU A 127 -11.07 -9.49 5.79
CA GLU A 127 -12.43 -9.30 6.32
C GLU A 127 -13.33 -8.54 5.34
N ASN A 128 -12.76 -7.69 4.49
CA ASN A 128 -13.49 -7.05 3.40
C ASN A 128 -13.83 -8.03 2.27
N LEU A 129 -12.90 -8.91 1.88
CA LEU A 129 -13.13 -9.96 0.88
C LEU A 129 -14.22 -10.95 1.29
N LYS A 130 -14.27 -11.34 2.57
CA LYS A 130 -15.28 -12.28 3.09
C LYS A 130 -16.72 -11.79 3.00
N LYS A 131 -16.93 -10.49 2.75
CA LYS A 131 -18.26 -9.90 2.57
C LYS A 131 -18.82 -10.11 1.17
N ILE A 132 -18.01 -10.68 0.26
CA ILE A 132 -18.43 -11.04 -1.09
C ILE A 132 -18.94 -12.47 -1.05
N ASP A 133 -20.15 -12.68 -1.57
CA ASP A 133 -20.71 -14.01 -1.69
C ASP A 133 -19.89 -14.84 -2.69
N PRO A 134 -19.47 -16.05 -2.32
CA PRO A 134 -18.74 -16.92 -3.22
C PRO A 134 -19.61 -17.40 -4.38
N GLU A 135 -19.02 -17.52 -5.58
CA GLU A 135 -19.63 -18.25 -6.67
C GLU A 135 -19.64 -19.77 -6.41
N GLU A 136 -20.54 -20.49 -7.08
CA GLU A 136 -20.76 -21.93 -6.92
C GLU A 136 -19.51 -22.76 -7.26
N ILE A 137 -18.78 -22.36 -8.31
CA ILE A 137 -17.61 -23.08 -8.81
C ILE A 137 -16.35 -22.31 -8.41
N GLN A 138 -15.50 -22.95 -7.61
CA GLN A 138 -14.27 -22.34 -7.10
C GLN A 138 -13.03 -23.14 -7.51
N SER A 139 -11.93 -22.42 -7.70
CA SER A 139 -10.60 -23.00 -7.91
C SER A 139 -9.66 -22.48 -6.83
N ILE A 140 -8.82 -23.37 -6.31
CA ILE A 140 -7.81 -23.06 -5.30
C ILE A 140 -6.45 -23.37 -5.91
N ASP A 141 -5.59 -22.35 -5.96
CA ASP A 141 -4.23 -22.47 -6.44
C ASP A 141 -3.31 -21.53 -5.64
N GLU A 142 -2.01 -21.79 -5.71
CA GLU A 142 -0.99 -20.99 -5.04
C GLU A 142 -0.47 -19.89 -5.98
N GLN A 143 -0.40 -18.66 -5.49
CA GLN A 143 0.24 -17.56 -6.22
C GLN A 143 1.58 -17.17 -5.58
N MET A 144 2.67 -17.32 -6.34
CA MET A 144 3.98 -16.84 -5.93
C MET A 144 4.19 -15.38 -6.34
N ILE A 145 4.57 -14.54 -5.37
CA ILE A 145 5.04 -13.18 -5.63
C ILE A 145 6.57 -13.21 -5.71
N PRO A 146 7.19 -13.03 -6.90
CA PRO A 146 8.64 -13.10 -7.02
C PRO A 146 9.29 -11.97 -6.22
N PHE A 147 10.16 -12.35 -5.28
CA PHE A 147 10.90 -11.40 -4.46
C PHE A 147 12.35 -11.85 -4.28
N LYS A 148 13.29 -10.95 -4.56
CA LYS A 148 14.72 -11.18 -4.36
C LYS A 148 15.22 -10.31 -3.21
N GLY A 149 15.36 -10.92 -2.04
CA GLY A 149 15.83 -10.25 -0.81
C GLY A 149 15.85 -11.21 0.38
N ARG A 150 16.29 -10.72 1.54
CA ARG A 150 16.26 -11.51 2.78
C ARG A 150 14.88 -11.40 3.42
N ILE A 151 14.11 -12.46 3.30
CA ILE A 151 12.78 -12.63 3.89
C ILE A 151 12.80 -13.88 4.77
N GLY A 152 12.33 -13.75 6.00
CA GLY A 152 12.11 -14.89 6.89
C GLY A 152 10.63 -15.20 6.94
N PHE A 153 10.14 -15.94 5.94
CA PHE A 153 8.81 -16.58 6.00
C PHE A 153 8.86 -17.88 6.77
#